data_AF-A0A0L8M364-F1
#
_entry.id   AF-A0A0L8M364-F1
#
_cell.length_a   1.000
_cell.length_b   1.000
_cell.length_c   1.000
_cell.angle_alpha   90.00
_cell.angle_beta   90.00
_cell.angle_gamma   90.00
#
_symmetry.space_group_name_H-M   'P 1'
#
loop_
_entity.id
_entity.type
_entity.pdbx_description
1 polymer ?
#
loop_
_entity_poly.entity_id
_entity_poly.type
_entity_poly.pdbx_seq_one_letter_code
_entity_poly.pdbx_strand_id
1 'polypeptide(L)'
;MTRTTMPWFETLTDSVSALGAAAREARIAHRAAQAAAEQYSLDRLRPVDGAITVRGWQSGVPDRPHDRALFEIGASHRAHERRMTELYDNAAAAYAYGAAWAIHRVLDGQQPPLVELGRKPGGRISIPEELFPVPPAFKGLDRWSGHQRFEHARSELERLGDL
;
A
#
# COMPACT_ATOMS: atom_id res chain seq x y z
N MET A 1 14.73 -36.35 -18.13
CA MET A 1 13.76 -35.34 -17.68
C MET A 1 14.01 -34.07 -18.48
N THR A 2 13.15 -33.78 -19.45
CA THR A 2 13.20 -32.55 -20.25
C THR A 2 12.74 -31.38 -19.37
N ARG A 3 13.64 -30.42 -19.10
CA ARG A 3 13.25 -29.13 -18.51
C ARG A 3 12.48 -28.37 -19.59
N THR A 4 11.17 -28.31 -19.45
CA THR A 4 10.33 -27.42 -20.26
C THR A 4 10.66 -26.00 -19.84
N THR A 5 11.43 -25.27 -20.65
CA THR A 5 11.70 -23.85 -20.43
C THR A 5 10.39 -23.10 -20.63
N MET A 6 9.85 -22.47 -19.58
CA MET A 6 8.63 -21.67 -19.69
C MET A 6 8.87 -20.49 -20.65
N PRO A 7 7.92 -20.19 -21.54
CA PRO A 7 7.97 -19.01 -22.39
C PRO A 7 8.09 -17.71 -21.57
N TRP A 8 8.82 -16.73 -22.09
CA TRP A 8 9.06 -15.44 -21.41
C TRP A 8 7.75 -14.72 -21.01
N PHE A 9 6.68 -14.87 -21.79
CA PHE A 9 5.41 -14.21 -21.52
C PHE A 9 4.67 -14.83 -20.33
N GLU A 10 4.85 -16.13 -20.06
CA GLU A 10 4.28 -16.80 -18.89
C GLU A 10 4.96 -16.28 -17.63
N THR A 11 6.30 -16.22 -17.62
CA THR A 11 7.05 -15.73 -16.46
C THR A 11 6.82 -14.24 -16.20
N LEU A 12 6.66 -13.43 -17.25
CA LEU A 12 6.30 -12.03 -17.13
C LEU A 12 4.90 -11.84 -16.55
N THR A 13 3.94 -12.65 -17.01
CA THR A 13 2.56 -12.64 -16.49
C THR A 13 2.51 -13.05 -15.02
N ASP A 14 3.27 -14.07 -14.63
CA ASP A 14 3.41 -14.49 -13.24
C ASP A 14 4.03 -13.39 -12.37
N SER A 15 5.03 -12.69 -12.89
CA SER A 15 5.68 -11.57 -12.20
C SER A 15 4.69 -10.42 -11.91
N VAL A 16 3.92 -9.99 -12.92
CA VAL A 16 2.89 -8.95 -12.75
C VAL A 16 1.76 -9.45 -11.82
N SER A 17 1.38 -10.72 -11.93
CA SER A 17 0.35 -11.33 -11.08
C SER A 17 0.78 -11.39 -9.62
N ALA A 18 2.05 -11.67 -9.34
CA ALA A 18 2.62 -11.66 -8.00
C ALA A 18 2.61 -10.24 -7.38
N LEU A 19 2.95 -9.20 -8.15
CA LEU A 19 2.83 -7.81 -7.71
C LEU A 19 1.37 -7.46 -7.38
N GLY A 20 0.43 -7.86 -8.25
CA GLY A 20 -1.00 -7.65 -8.02
C GLY A 20 -1.53 -8.40 -6.79
N ALA A 21 -1.03 -9.62 -6.53
CA ALA A 21 -1.37 -10.38 -5.33
C ALA A 21 -0.87 -9.67 -4.07
N ALA A 22 0.39 -9.21 -4.05
CA ALA A 22 0.96 -8.46 -2.94
C ALA A 22 0.15 -7.17 -2.65
N ALA A 23 -0.22 -6.41 -3.68
CA ALA A 23 -1.05 -5.21 -3.52
C ALA A 23 -2.44 -5.53 -2.95
N ARG A 24 -3.06 -6.64 -3.36
CA ARG A 24 -4.37 -7.08 -2.82
C ARG A 24 -4.28 -7.45 -1.35
N GLU A 25 -3.26 -8.22 -0.95
CA GLU A 25 -3.04 -8.59 0.45
C GLU A 25 -2.77 -7.36 1.32
N ALA A 26 -1.90 -6.45 0.85
CA ALA A 26 -1.61 -5.21 1.56
C ALA A 26 -2.85 -4.33 1.72
N ARG A 27 -3.73 -4.27 0.70
CA ARG A 27 -5.01 -3.56 0.78
C ARG A 27 -5.94 -4.13 1.84
N ILE A 28 -6.01 -5.46 1.94
CA ILE A 28 -6.85 -6.14 2.96
C ILE A 28 -6.32 -5.78 4.36
N ALA A 29 -5.00 -5.87 4.55
CA ALA A 29 -4.37 -5.53 5.83
C ALA A 29 -4.56 -4.05 6.20
N HIS A 30 -4.42 -3.14 5.23
CA HIS A 30 -4.68 -1.70 5.44
C HIS A 30 -6.12 -1.43 5.88
N ARG A 31 -7.11 -2.03 5.21
CA ARG A 31 -8.53 -1.89 5.59
C ARG A 31 -8.82 -2.44 6.99
N ALA A 32 -8.21 -3.57 7.34
CA ALA A 32 -8.33 -4.13 8.69
C ALA A 32 -7.75 -3.19 9.75
N ALA A 33 -6.61 -2.55 9.45
CA ALA A 33 -5.97 -1.59 10.34
C ALA A 33 -6.79 -0.30 10.50
N GLN A 34 -7.39 0.21 9.42
CA GLN A 34 -8.32 1.35 9.46
C GLN A 34 -9.53 1.03 10.34
N ALA A 35 -10.15 -0.14 10.15
CA ALA A 35 -11.29 -0.56 10.97
C ALA A 35 -10.92 -0.66 12.46
N ALA A 36 -9.72 -1.17 12.78
CA ALA A 36 -9.23 -1.23 14.16
C ALA A 36 -8.99 0.17 14.76
N ALA A 37 -8.45 1.11 13.97
CA ALA A 37 -8.26 2.49 14.39
C ALA A 37 -9.59 3.23 14.62
N GLU A 38 -10.58 3.03 13.75
CA GLU A 38 -11.92 3.59 13.89
C GLU A 38 -12.68 3.05 15.10
N GLN A 39 -12.50 1.77 15.43
CA GLN A 39 -13.08 1.15 16.63
C GLN A 39 -12.56 1.79 17.92
N TYR A 40 -11.35 2.33 17.90
CA TYR A 40 -10.72 2.98 19.05
C TYR A 40 -11.16 4.46 19.24
N SER A 41 -11.98 5.04 18.37
CA SER A 41 -12.42 6.45 18.46
C SER A 41 -12.75 6.88 19.90
N LEU A 42 -11.93 7.77 20.46
CA LEU A 42 -12.02 8.24 21.86
C LEU A 42 -13.37 8.88 22.16
N ASP A 43 -14.01 9.49 21.16
CA ASP A 43 -15.33 10.10 21.29
C ASP A 43 -16.45 9.06 21.55
N ARG A 44 -16.20 7.78 21.24
CA ARG A 44 -17.11 6.66 21.52
C ARG A 44 -16.83 5.98 22.85
N LEU A 45 -15.62 6.15 23.39
CA LEU A 45 -15.18 5.50 24.61
C LEU A 45 -15.52 6.38 25.80
N ARG A 46 -16.21 5.82 26.79
CA ARG A 46 -16.47 6.50 28.06
C ARG A 46 -15.42 6.07 29.08
N PRO A 47 -14.48 6.93 29.49
CA PRO A 47 -13.54 6.59 30.54
C PRO A 47 -14.28 6.33 31.85
N VAL A 48 -13.92 5.24 32.53
CA VAL A 48 -14.26 5.01 33.92
C VAL A 48 -13.41 5.93 34.80
N ASP A 49 -14.07 6.74 35.62
CA ASP A 49 -13.43 7.58 36.65
C ASP A 49 -12.89 6.70 37.77
N GLY A 50 -11.65 6.22 37.60
CA GLY A 50 -10.94 5.40 38.58
C GLY A 50 -9.49 5.82 38.64
N ALA A 51 -9.04 6.28 39.81
CA ALA A 51 -7.65 6.63 40.04
C ALA A 51 -7.05 5.75 41.14
N ILE A 52 -5.79 5.37 40.97
CA ILE A 52 -5.03 4.56 41.91
C ILE A 52 -3.78 5.30 42.37
N THR A 53 -3.29 4.95 43.55
CA THR A 53 -1.96 5.38 44.01
C THR A 53 -0.97 4.27 43.75
N VAL A 54 0.08 4.56 42.98
CA VAL A 54 1.18 3.63 42.72
C VAL A 54 2.32 3.94 43.69
N ARG A 55 2.73 2.97 44.50
CA ARG A 55 3.87 3.15 45.43
C ARG A 55 5.14 3.46 44.64
N GLY A 56 5.84 4.53 45.02
CA GLY A 56 7.06 4.99 44.34
C GLY A 56 6.81 5.90 43.13
N TRP A 57 5.55 6.14 42.74
CA TRP A 57 5.21 7.09 41.69
C TRP A 57 5.24 8.53 42.22
N GLN A 58 6.16 9.35 41.70
CA GLN A 58 6.46 10.67 42.26
C GLN A 58 5.66 11.82 41.64
N SER A 59 4.74 11.57 40.69
CA SER A 59 4.16 12.67 39.90
C SER A 59 3.13 13.53 40.63
N GLY A 60 2.85 13.28 41.92
CA GLY A 60 1.87 14.05 42.72
C GLY A 60 0.42 13.96 42.24
N VAL A 61 0.18 13.25 41.13
CA VAL A 61 -1.13 13.04 40.49
C VAL A 61 -1.48 11.55 40.59
N PRO A 62 -2.73 11.20 40.99
CA PRO A 62 -3.20 9.82 40.97
C PRO A 62 -3.10 9.18 39.58
N ASP A 63 -2.64 7.93 39.50
CA ASP A 63 -2.55 7.18 38.23
C ASP A 63 -3.95 6.81 37.75
N ARG A 64 -4.24 7.03 36.47
CA ARG A 64 -5.53 6.69 35.83
C ARG A 64 -5.29 5.55 34.85
N PRO A 65 -5.33 4.29 35.31
CA PRO A 65 -4.89 3.16 34.50
C PRO A 65 -5.75 2.94 33.27
N HIS A 66 -7.04 3.27 33.33
CA HIS A 66 -7.94 3.15 32.18
C HIS A 66 -7.59 4.18 31.10
N ASP A 67 -7.39 5.46 31.45
CA ASP A 67 -6.97 6.50 30.52
C ASP A 67 -5.65 6.15 29.83
N ARG A 68 -4.67 5.67 30.60
CA ARG A 68 -3.38 5.21 30.06
C ARG A 68 -3.57 4.01 29.12
N ALA A 69 -4.37 3.02 29.51
CA ALA A 69 -4.63 1.85 28.67
C ALA A 69 -5.28 2.25 27.35
N LEU A 70 -6.29 3.13 27.39
CA LEU A 70 -6.90 3.67 26.17
C LEU A 70 -5.85 4.36 25.32
N PHE A 71 -5.08 5.30 25.88
CA PHE A 71 -4.04 6.01 25.14
C PHE A 71 -3.05 5.08 24.42
N GLU A 72 -2.55 4.05 25.11
CA GLU A 72 -1.62 3.06 24.55
C GLU A 72 -2.26 2.23 23.43
N ILE A 73 -3.50 1.78 23.60
CA ILE A 73 -4.27 1.07 22.55
C ILE A 73 -4.39 1.97 21.31
N GLY A 74 -4.70 3.25 21.49
CA GLY A 74 -4.81 4.21 20.40
C GLY A 74 -3.51 4.52 19.69
N ALA A 75 -2.42 4.61 20.44
CA ALA A 75 -1.09 4.76 19.87
C ALA A 75 -0.73 3.53 19.02
N SER A 76 -1.02 2.33 19.52
CA SER A 76 -0.78 1.06 18.83
C SER A 76 -1.58 0.95 17.53
N HIS A 77 -2.89 1.21 17.56
CA HIS A 77 -3.73 1.16 16.36
C HIS A 77 -3.28 2.16 15.29
N ARG A 78 -2.99 3.41 15.66
CA ARG A 78 -2.48 4.41 14.72
C ARG A 78 -1.11 4.03 14.14
N ALA A 79 -0.22 3.45 14.94
CA ALA A 79 1.06 2.97 14.45
C ALA A 79 0.89 1.81 13.46
N HIS A 80 -0.03 0.88 13.76
CA HIS A 80 -0.34 -0.24 12.88
C HIS A 80 -0.97 0.23 11.56
N GLU A 81 -1.95 1.14 11.63
CA GLU A 81 -2.58 1.76 10.47
C GLU A 81 -1.54 2.41 9.55
N ARG A 82 -0.70 3.31 10.09
CA ARG A 82 0.37 3.96 9.31
C ARG A 82 1.27 2.94 8.61
N ARG A 83 1.68 1.90 9.33
CA ARG A 83 2.54 0.85 8.78
C ARG A 83 1.85 0.08 7.64
N MET A 84 0.56 -0.20 7.76
CA MET A 84 -0.19 -0.89 6.71
C MET A 84 -0.49 0.02 5.52
N THR A 85 -0.74 1.31 5.74
CA THR A 85 -0.85 2.32 4.67
C THR A 85 0.43 2.34 3.85
N GLU A 86 1.58 2.50 4.50
CA GLU A 86 2.89 2.51 3.84
C GLU A 86 3.18 1.24 3.02
N LEU A 87 2.79 0.08 3.55
CA LEU A 87 2.95 -1.20 2.87
C LEU A 87 2.03 -1.29 1.65
N TYR A 88 0.78 -0.87 1.80
CA TYR A 88 -0.20 -0.83 0.72
C TYR A 88 0.23 0.11 -0.40
N ASP A 89 0.64 1.33 -0.07
CA ASP A 89 1.10 2.32 -1.05
C ASP A 89 2.31 1.80 -1.83
N ASN A 90 3.29 1.19 -1.15
CA ASN A 90 4.45 0.63 -1.82
C ASN A 90 4.09 -0.54 -2.75
N ALA A 91 3.22 -1.45 -2.31
CA ALA A 91 2.80 -2.60 -3.09
C ALA A 91 1.92 -2.19 -4.28
N ALA A 92 0.99 -1.25 -4.08
CA ALA A 92 0.11 -0.72 -5.10
C ALA A 92 0.91 0.01 -6.19
N ALA A 93 1.84 0.87 -5.78
CA ALA A 93 2.69 1.59 -6.71
C ALA A 93 3.62 0.63 -7.49
N ALA A 94 4.19 -0.39 -6.84
CA ALA A 94 4.99 -1.40 -7.51
C ALA A 94 4.20 -2.21 -8.55
N TYR A 95 2.95 -2.57 -8.23
CA TYR A 95 2.06 -3.23 -9.18
C TYR A 95 1.72 -2.33 -10.36
N ALA A 96 1.31 -1.08 -10.10
CA ALA A 96 0.95 -0.13 -11.15
C ALA A 96 2.12 0.12 -12.11
N TYR A 97 3.30 0.45 -11.57
CA TYR A 97 4.50 0.65 -12.37
C TYR A 97 4.91 -0.64 -13.09
N GLY A 98 4.94 -1.78 -12.39
CA GLY A 98 5.38 -3.06 -12.96
C GLY A 98 4.51 -3.51 -14.13
N ALA A 99 3.19 -3.29 -14.04
CA ALA A 99 2.26 -3.57 -15.13
C ALA A 99 2.50 -2.63 -16.33
N ALA A 100 2.65 -1.33 -16.09
CA ALA A 100 2.92 -0.35 -17.13
C ALA A 100 4.26 -0.62 -17.85
N TRP A 101 5.31 -0.89 -17.06
CA TRP A 101 6.63 -1.26 -17.56
C TRP A 101 6.57 -2.51 -18.44
N ALA A 102 5.87 -3.56 -18.00
CA ALA A 102 5.75 -4.80 -18.77
C ALA A 102 5.07 -4.56 -20.12
N ILE A 103 3.98 -3.79 -20.14
CA ILE A 103 3.27 -3.44 -21.38
C ILE A 103 4.19 -2.68 -22.33
N HIS A 104 4.90 -1.66 -21.83
CA HIS A 104 5.81 -0.86 -22.65
C HIS A 104 6.91 -1.70 -23.30
N ARG A 105 7.56 -2.59 -22.53
CA ARG A 105 8.64 -3.44 -23.05
C ARG A 105 8.14 -4.36 -24.16
N VAL A 106 6.95 -4.94 -24.01
CA VAL A 106 6.36 -5.79 -25.05
C VAL A 106 6.01 -4.99 -26.30
N LEU A 107 5.47 -3.77 -26.15
CA LEU A 107 5.18 -2.89 -27.29
C LEU A 107 6.44 -2.46 -28.06
N ASP A 108 7.57 -2.32 -27.36
CA ASP A 108 8.89 -2.05 -27.95
C ASP A 108 9.52 -3.29 -28.61
N GLY A 109 8.80 -4.42 -28.69
CA GLY A 109 9.27 -5.67 -29.28
C GLY A 109 10.24 -6.45 -28.38
N GLN A 110 10.39 -6.05 -27.11
CA GLN A 110 11.22 -6.74 -26.14
C GLN A 110 10.51 -7.96 -25.55
N GLN A 111 11.28 -8.89 -24.99
CA GLN A 111 10.80 -10.13 -24.39
C GLN A 111 11.34 -10.29 -22.96
N PRO A 112 11.03 -9.36 -22.04
CA PRO A 112 11.55 -9.44 -20.69
C PRO A 112 10.93 -10.65 -19.96
N PRO A 113 11.72 -11.48 -19.27
CA PRO A 113 11.19 -12.63 -18.54
C PRO A 113 10.49 -12.23 -17.23
N LEU A 114 10.82 -11.08 -16.63
CA LEU A 114 10.33 -10.63 -15.32
C LEU A 114 10.25 -9.10 -15.27
N VAL A 115 9.42 -8.57 -14.36
CA VAL A 115 9.41 -7.13 -14.04
C VAL A 115 10.67 -6.76 -13.25
N GLU A 116 11.37 -5.72 -13.71
CA GLU A 116 12.58 -5.21 -13.04
C GLU A 116 12.26 -3.99 -12.18
N LEU A 117 12.50 -4.12 -10.87
CA LEU A 117 12.29 -3.06 -9.88
C LEU A 117 13.50 -2.94 -8.97
N GLY A 118 13.84 -1.72 -8.58
CA GLY A 118 14.87 -1.48 -7.58
C GLY A 118 14.35 -1.80 -6.17
N ARG A 119 15.25 -1.80 -5.19
CA ARG A 119 14.91 -1.94 -3.77
C ARG A 119 15.63 -0.86 -2.96
N LYS A 120 14.88 -0.12 -2.15
CA LYS A 120 15.42 0.88 -1.21
C LYS A 120 15.89 0.20 0.08
N PRO A 121 16.77 0.85 0.86
CA PRO A 121 17.04 0.43 2.23
C PRO A 121 15.74 0.25 3.02
N GLY A 122 15.64 -0.82 3.81
CA GLY A 122 14.40 -1.19 4.50
C GLY A 122 13.45 -2.09 3.69
N GLY A 123 13.85 -2.56 2.50
CA GLY A 123 13.13 -3.60 1.75
C GLY A 123 11.98 -3.11 0.88
N ARG A 124 11.68 -1.80 0.92
CA ARG A 124 10.69 -1.16 0.05
C ARG A 124 11.11 -1.24 -1.42
N ILE A 125 10.14 -1.42 -2.30
CA ILE A 125 10.37 -1.37 -3.74
C ILE A 125 10.72 0.07 -4.13
N SER A 126 11.81 0.22 -4.89
CA SER A 126 12.19 1.49 -5.52
C SER A 126 11.57 1.56 -6.90
N ILE A 127 10.70 2.55 -7.08
CA ILE A 127 10.13 2.88 -8.38
C ILE A 127 11.04 3.97 -8.97
N PRO A 128 11.57 3.78 -10.20
CA PRO A 128 12.36 4.81 -10.87
C PRO A 128 11.58 6.14 -10.96
N GLU A 129 12.26 7.26 -10.70
CA GLU A 129 11.68 8.61 -10.84
C GLU A 129 11.48 8.96 -12.32
N GLU A 130 12.33 8.40 -13.17
CA GLU A 130 12.11 8.30 -14.61
C GLU A 130 10.89 7.42 -14.84
N LEU A 131 9.73 8.07 -14.95
CA LEU A 131 8.48 7.59 -15.54
C LEU A 131 7.34 7.20 -14.58
N PHE A 132 6.69 8.24 -14.04
CA PHE A 132 5.37 8.62 -14.59
C PHE A 132 5.60 9.58 -15.78
N PRO A 133 5.61 9.16 -17.05
CA PRO A 133 4.76 9.82 -17.98
C PRO A 133 3.40 9.21 -17.64
N VAL A 134 2.35 10.01 -17.66
CA VAL A 134 1.13 9.46 -18.24
C VAL A 134 1.57 8.96 -19.61
N PRO A 135 1.60 7.65 -19.89
CA PRO A 135 2.01 7.20 -21.20
C PRO A 135 1.10 7.92 -22.19
N PRO A 136 1.63 8.59 -23.23
CA PRO A 136 0.77 9.24 -24.21
C PRO A 136 -0.26 8.19 -24.62
N ALA A 137 -1.56 8.54 -24.49
CA ALA A 137 -2.70 7.63 -24.48
C ALA A 137 -2.37 6.27 -25.10
N PHE A 138 -2.18 5.25 -24.26
CA PHE A 138 -1.85 3.89 -24.70
C PHE A 138 -2.77 3.51 -25.86
N LYS A 139 -2.22 3.37 -27.07
CA LYS A 139 -3.01 2.98 -28.24
C LYS A 139 -3.72 1.65 -27.93
N GLY A 140 -5.05 1.66 -27.91
CA GLY A 140 -5.88 0.50 -27.60
C GLY A 140 -6.42 0.42 -26.16
N LEU A 141 -6.00 1.31 -25.26
CA LEU A 141 -6.52 1.36 -23.89
C LEU A 141 -7.97 1.88 -23.84
N ASP A 142 -8.39 2.63 -24.86
CA ASP A 142 -9.78 3.02 -25.12
C ASP A 142 -10.73 1.81 -25.20
N ARG A 143 -10.20 0.65 -25.60
CA ARG A 143 -10.96 -0.60 -25.72
C ARG A 143 -10.99 -1.41 -24.43
N TRP A 144 -10.21 -1.04 -23.42
CA TRP A 144 -10.22 -1.72 -22.14
C TRP A 144 -11.45 -1.31 -21.33
N SER A 145 -12.19 -2.28 -20.79
CA SER A 145 -13.43 -2.05 -20.03
C SER A 145 -13.24 -1.18 -18.78
N GLY A 146 -12.01 -1.01 -18.29
CA GLY A 146 -11.65 -0.15 -17.16
C GLY A 146 -11.28 1.29 -17.53
N HIS A 147 -11.23 1.63 -18.83
CA HIS A 147 -10.70 2.91 -19.32
C HIS A 147 -11.31 4.14 -18.63
N GLN A 148 -12.64 4.16 -18.48
CA GLN A 148 -13.33 5.31 -17.87
C GLN A 148 -12.93 5.53 -16.39
N ARG A 149 -12.69 4.45 -15.63
CA ARG A 149 -12.23 4.56 -14.23
C ARG A 149 -10.78 5.01 -14.15
N PHE A 150 -9.96 4.57 -15.11
CA PHE A 150 -8.57 5.01 -15.23
C PHE A 150 -8.48 6.51 -15.54
N GLU A 151 -9.25 7.01 -16.50
CA GLU A 151 -9.29 8.45 -16.83
C GLU A 151 -9.79 9.29 -15.66
N HIS A 152 -10.78 8.80 -14.90
CA HIS A 152 -11.24 9.46 -13.69
C HIS A 152 -10.12 9.57 -12.64
N ALA A 153 -9.46 8.46 -12.31
CA ALA A 153 -8.37 8.44 -11.34
C ALA A 153 -7.18 9.31 -11.77
N ARG A 154 -6.86 9.31 -13.08
CA ARG A 154 -5.83 10.19 -13.66
C ARG A 154 -6.18 11.67 -13.46
N SER A 155 -7.42 12.05 -13.75
CA SER A 155 -7.87 13.45 -13.59
C SER A 155 -7.90 13.92 -12.12
N GLU A 156 -8.15 13.00 -11.17
CA GLU A 156 -8.07 13.32 -9.74
C GLU A 156 -6.62 13.53 -9.27
N LEU A 157 -5.68 12.72 -9.75
CA LEU A 157 -4.26 12.88 -9.47
C LEU A 157 -3.70 14.19 -10.04
N GLU A 158 -4.07 14.56 -11.28
CA GLU A 158 -3.71 15.85 -11.89
C GLU A 158 -4.28 17.04 -11.09
N ARG A 159 -5.48 16.89 -10.52
CA ARG A 159 -6.10 17.93 -9.68
C ARG A 159 -5.39 18.10 -8.33
N LEU A 160 -4.84 17.03 -7.77
CA LEU A 160 -4.16 17.03 -6.47
C LEU A 160 -2.72 17.56 -6.55
N GLY A 161 -2.18 17.79 -7.75
CA GLY A 161 -0.80 18.25 -7.95
C GLY A 161 0.25 17.17 -7.67
N ASP A 162 -0.19 15.92 -7.58
CA ASP A 162 0.66 14.73 -7.45
C ASP A 162 1.10 14.17 -8.81
N LEU A 163 0.80 14.90 -9.89
CA LEU A 163 1.22 14.71 -11.28
C LEU A 163 1.72 16.02 -11.89
#